data_AF-A0A957BFY4-F1
#
_entry.id   AF-A0A957BFY4-F1
#
_cell.length_a   1.000
_cell.length_b   1.000
_cell.length_c   1.000
_cell.angle_alpha   90.00
_cell.angle_beta   90.00
_cell.angle_gamma   90.00
#
_symmetry.space_group_name_H-M   'P 1'
#
loop_
_entity.id
_entity.type
_entity.pdbx_description
1 polymer ?
#
loop_
_entity_poly.entity_id
_entity_poly.type
_entity_poly.pdbx_seq_one_letter_code
_entity_poly.pdbx_strand_id
1 'polypeptide(L)'
;MTQPAIVMPMNDPDGTMFAHLEKLTPLLKTIFVKALVGIPATTYHRQPDYMAWLEAEPFFDVFRLDTDPPVGEYFAALYRYAAQKSAPDLLLHLCFIDRLAFALETDYREQMTEDIRSLTVGDMPLVFARTEKAWETHPSNYREIEDMITRTG
;
A
#
# COMPACT_ATOMS: atom_id res chain seq x y z
N MET A 1 22.02 -0.58 -3.93
CA MET A 1 20.63 -0.95 -4.30
C MET A 1 19.74 0.22 -3.94
N THR A 2 18.74 0.52 -4.77
CA THR A 2 17.78 1.60 -4.49
C THR A 2 16.80 1.12 -3.41
N GLN A 3 16.55 1.94 -2.39
CA GLN A 3 15.56 1.60 -1.36
C GLN A 3 14.17 1.48 -2.00
N PRO A 4 13.35 0.49 -1.60
CA PRO A 4 11.99 0.36 -2.11
C PRO A 4 11.09 1.48 -1.60
N ALA A 5 9.93 1.65 -2.22
CA ALA A 5 8.81 2.39 -1.62
C ALA A 5 7.86 1.42 -0.92
N ILE A 6 7.23 1.85 0.17
CA ILE A 6 6.15 1.10 0.81
C ILE A 6 4.79 1.57 0.30
N VAL A 7 3.89 0.64 0.01
CA VAL A 7 2.49 0.89 -0.36
C VAL A 7 1.62 0.37 0.77
N MET A 8 0.82 1.25 1.36
CA MET A 8 0.15 0.99 2.63
C MET A 8 -1.33 1.35 2.58
N PRO A 9 -2.23 0.37 2.56
CA PRO A 9 -3.65 0.62 2.79
C PRO A 9 -3.87 1.00 4.26
N MET A 10 -4.46 2.16 4.51
CA MET A 10 -4.66 2.69 5.86
C MET A 10 -6.14 3.04 6.10
N ASN A 11 -6.95 2.01 6.35
CA ASN A 11 -8.32 2.17 6.85
C ASN A 11 -8.32 2.05 8.39
N ASP A 12 -8.22 3.18 9.08
CA ASP A 12 -8.10 3.25 10.53
C ASP A 12 -8.95 4.39 11.09
N PRO A 13 -10.28 4.22 11.06
CA PRO A 13 -11.21 5.25 11.49
C PRO A 13 -11.13 5.54 12.99
N ASP A 14 -10.48 4.69 13.78
CA ASP A 14 -10.31 4.83 15.22
C ASP A 14 -8.92 5.34 15.63
N GLY A 15 -8.00 5.54 14.67
CA GLY A 15 -6.71 6.18 14.92
C GLY A 15 -5.68 5.30 15.63
N THR A 16 -5.95 4.00 15.79
CA THR A 16 -5.07 3.10 16.56
C THR A 16 -3.77 2.84 15.82
N MET A 17 -3.86 2.61 14.51
CA MET A 17 -2.71 2.30 13.66
C MET A 17 -1.92 3.53 13.25
N PHE A 18 -2.56 4.70 13.17
CA PHE A 18 -1.83 5.96 12.98
C PHE A 18 -0.79 6.23 14.07
N ALA A 19 -1.10 5.93 15.34
CA ALA A 19 -0.14 6.09 16.43
C ALA A 19 1.10 5.20 16.25
N HIS A 20 0.92 3.96 15.77
CA HIS A 20 2.02 3.08 15.42
C HIS A 20 2.80 3.60 14.21
N LEU A 21 2.10 4.08 13.18
CA LEU A 21 2.73 4.65 11.99
C LEU A 21 3.61 5.85 12.35
N GLU A 22 3.13 6.77 13.17
CA GLU A 22 3.89 7.93 13.64
C GLU A 22 5.15 7.49 14.39
N LYS A 23 5.01 6.59 15.36
CA LYS A 23 6.13 6.01 16.13
C LYS A 23 7.17 5.32 15.24
N LEU A 24 6.73 4.62 14.19
CA LEU A 24 7.60 3.85 13.30
C LEU A 24 8.20 4.68 12.16
N THR A 25 7.66 5.86 11.88
CA THR A 25 8.08 6.71 10.76
C THR A 25 9.60 6.93 10.70
N PRO A 26 10.32 7.23 11.80
CA PRO A 26 11.77 7.36 11.77
C PRO A 26 12.48 6.10 11.26
N LEU A 27 12.03 4.91 11.69
CA LEU A 27 12.60 3.64 11.23
C LEU A 27 12.25 3.36 9.77
N LEU A 28 11.00 3.62 9.36
CA LEU A 28 10.55 3.43 7.98
C LEU A 28 11.39 4.24 6.99
N LYS A 29 11.77 5.48 7.35
CA LYS A 29 12.67 6.33 6.54
C LYS A 29 14.07 5.75 6.35
N THR A 30 14.50 4.79 7.18
CA THR A 30 15.79 4.08 7.01
C THR A 30 15.69 2.83 6.12
N ILE A 31 14.46 2.41 5.80
CA ILE A 31 14.16 1.18 5.07
C ILE A 31 13.64 1.54 3.67
N PHE A 32 12.75 2.53 3.58
CA PHE A 32 12.04 2.91 2.38
C PHE A 32 12.40 4.34 1.94
N VAL A 33 12.34 4.58 0.63
CA VAL A 33 12.55 5.92 0.07
C VAL A 33 11.34 6.84 0.24
N LYS A 34 10.13 6.25 0.23
CA LYS A 34 8.85 6.94 0.46
C LYS A 34 7.76 5.94 0.84
N ALA A 35 6.65 6.44 1.37
CA ALA A 35 5.44 5.69 1.64
C ALA A 35 4.27 6.23 0.82
N LEU A 36 3.58 5.38 0.07
CA LEU A 36 2.31 5.70 -0.59
C LEU A 36 1.17 5.14 0.25
N VAL A 37 0.35 6.02 0.79
CA VAL A 37 -0.66 5.65 1.79
C VAL A 37 -2.05 5.87 1.22
N GLY A 38 -2.82 4.79 1.08
CA GLY A 38 -4.23 4.88 0.74
C GLY A 38 -5.03 5.23 1.99
N ILE A 39 -6.00 6.14 1.87
CA ILE A 39 -6.89 6.51 2.98
C ILE A 39 -8.33 6.61 2.47
N PRO A 40 -9.26 5.76 2.93
CA PRO A 40 -10.66 5.82 2.54
C PRO A 40 -11.43 6.91 3.28
N ALA A 41 -12.63 7.24 2.78
CA ALA A 41 -13.41 8.39 3.22
C ALA A 41 -13.66 8.42 4.73
N THR A 42 -14.10 7.30 5.30
CA THR A 42 -14.41 7.24 6.73
C THR A 42 -13.16 7.52 7.57
N THR A 43 -11.97 7.10 7.12
CA THR A 43 -10.73 7.33 7.87
C THR A 43 -10.32 8.80 7.83
N TYR A 44 -10.20 9.41 6.64
CA TYR A 44 -9.70 10.79 6.57
C TYR A 44 -10.66 11.80 7.21
N HIS A 45 -11.97 11.55 7.20
CA HIS A 45 -12.95 12.41 7.87
C HIS A 45 -12.90 12.29 9.40
N ARG A 46 -12.60 11.10 9.93
CA ARG A 46 -12.56 10.86 11.38
C ARG A 46 -11.22 11.20 12.02
N GLN A 47 -10.15 11.27 11.23
CA GLN A 47 -8.78 11.45 11.73
C GLN A 47 -8.09 12.70 11.14
N PRO A 48 -8.69 13.90 11.25
CA PRO A 48 -8.17 15.11 10.58
C PRO A 48 -6.75 15.49 11.01
N ASP A 49 -6.39 15.28 12.29
CA ASP A 49 -5.07 15.61 12.81
C ASP A 49 -3.97 14.71 12.20
N TYR A 50 -4.24 13.41 12.10
CA TYR A 50 -3.32 12.49 11.42
C TYR A 50 -3.23 12.74 9.92
N MET A 51 -4.32 13.18 9.28
CA MET A 51 -4.27 13.60 7.88
C MET A 51 -3.38 14.81 7.69
N ALA A 52 -3.49 15.82 8.56
CA ALA A 52 -2.63 16.99 8.52
C ALA A 52 -1.16 16.62 8.74
N TRP A 53 -0.88 15.70 9.66
CA TRP A 53 0.46 15.16 9.88
C TRP A 53 1.02 14.44 8.64
N LEU A 54 0.26 13.51 8.06
CA LEU A 54 0.68 12.81 6.85
C LEU A 54 0.98 13.77 5.69
N GLU A 55 0.13 14.78 5.50
CA GLU A 55 0.31 15.78 4.42
C GLU A 55 1.48 16.73 4.66
N ALA A 56 1.85 16.97 5.92
CA ALA A 56 2.98 17.82 6.27
C ALA A 56 4.34 17.10 6.17
N GLU A 57 4.34 15.77 6.18
CA GLU A 57 5.54 14.94 6.21
C GLU A 57 5.93 14.45 4.80
N PRO A 58 7.02 14.96 4.18
CA PRO A 58 7.37 14.67 2.77
C PRO A 58 7.63 13.20 2.44
N PHE A 59 7.83 12.36 3.46
CA PHE A 59 7.97 10.92 3.27
C PHE A 59 6.68 10.24 2.80
N PHE A 60 5.51 10.83 3.09
CA PHE A 60 4.21 10.27 2.73
C PHE A 60 3.65 10.90 1.45
N ASP A 61 3.15 10.05 0.56
CA ASP A 61 2.34 10.40 -0.60
C ASP A 61 0.93 9.85 -0.38
N VAL A 62 0.01 10.74 -0.02
CA VAL A 62 -1.33 10.37 0.45
C VAL A 62 -2.31 10.27 -0.71
N PHE A 63 -2.88 9.09 -0.90
CA PHE A 63 -3.98 8.83 -1.83
C PHE A 63 -5.31 8.77 -1.08
N ARG A 64 -6.08 9.85 -1.16
CA ARG A 64 -7.43 9.93 -0.59
C ARG A 64 -8.44 9.28 -1.53
N LEU A 65 -9.31 8.42 -0.99
CA LEU A 65 -10.48 7.93 -1.70
C LEU A 65 -11.72 8.64 -1.15
N ASP A 66 -12.52 9.22 -2.04
CA ASP A 66 -13.75 9.94 -1.67
C ASP A 66 -14.88 9.01 -1.18
N THR A 67 -14.66 7.69 -1.22
CA THR A 67 -15.58 6.66 -0.76
C THR A 67 -14.86 5.62 0.10
N ASP A 68 -15.63 4.69 0.67
CA ASP A 68 -15.13 3.48 1.34
C ASP A 68 -15.41 2.26 0.45
N PRO A 69 -14.63 2.04 -0.62
CA PRO A 69 -14.89 0.94 -1.55
C PRO A 69 -14.60 -0.42 -0.88
N PRO A 70 -15.13 -1.52 -1.43
CA PRO A 70 -14.76 -2.86 -1.03
C PRO A 70 -13.24 -3.04 -1.03
N VAL A 71 -12.72 -3.88 -0.12
CA VAL A 71 -11.29 -4.06 0.10
C VAL A 71 -10.51 -4.32 -1.20
N GLY A 72 -11.00 -5.16 -2.10
CA GLY A 72 -10.35 -5.45 -3.38
C GLY A 72 -10.25 -4.22 -4.30
N GLU A 73 -11.31 -3.42 -4.39
CA GLU A 73 -11.33 -2.19 -5.18
C GLU A 73 -10.41 -1.12 -4.60
N TYR A 74 -10.42 -1.00 -3.26
CA TYR A 74 -9.51 -0.12 -2.54
C TYR A 74 -8.05 -0.46 -2.86
N PHE A 75 -7.69 -1.73 -2.76
CA PHE A 75 -6.35 -2.22 -3.11
C PHE A 75 -5.99 -1.92 -4.56
N ALA A 76 -6.86 -2.28 -5.50
CA ALA A 76 -6.61 -2.05 -6.91
C ALA A 76 -6.39 -0.56 -7.21
N ALA A 77 -7.16 0.33 -6.60
CA ALA A 77 -7.01 1.78 -6.74
C ALA A 77 -5.66 2.27 -6.19
N LEU A 78 -5.30 1.87 -4.97
CA LEU A 78 -4.03 2.25 -4.35
C LEU A 78 -2.82 1.73 -5.14
N TYR A 79 -2.90 0.51 -5.68
CA TYR A 79 -1.83 -0.06 -6.52
C TYR A 79 -1.64 0.70 -7.83
N ARG A 80 -2.74 1.03 -8.50
CA ARG A 80 -2.69 1.84 -9.73
C ARG A 80 -2.07 3.20 -9.44
N TYR A 81 -2.48 3.84 -8.33
CA TYR A 81 -1.89 5.08 -7.86
C TYR A 81 -0.38 4.94 -7.64
N ALA A 82 0.04 3.92 -6.87
CA ALA A 82 1.43 3.66 -6.56
C ALA A 82 2.30 3.42 -7.80
N ALA A 83 1.80 2.64 -8.75
CA ALA A 83 2.48 2.40 -10.02
C ALA A 83 2.60 3.67 -10.87
N GLN A 84 1.57 4.52 -10.92
CA GLN A 84 1.59 5.78 -11.68
C GLN A 84 2.52 6.83 -11.06
N LYS A 85 2.71 6.80 -9.73
CA LYS A 85 3.53 7.75 -8.96
C LYS A 85 4.99 7.30 -8.77
N SER A 86 5.36 6.16 -9.33
CA SER A 86 6.68 5.55 -9.09
C SER A 86 7.44 5.35 -10.38
N ALA A 87 8.76 5.38 -10.30
CA ALA A 87 9.60 5.02 -11.43
C ALA A 87 9.37 3.54 -11.79
N PRO A 88 9.45 3.14 -13.07
CA PRO A 88 9.20 1.77 -13.50
C PRO A 88 10.08 0.71 -12.82
N ASP A 89 11.27 1.09 -12.36
CA ASP A 89 12.26 0.25 -11.69
C ASP A 89 12.22 0.35 -10.16
N LEU A 90 11.31 1.15 -9.59
CA LEU A 90 11.14 1.26 -8.14
C LEU A 90 10.35 0.07 -7.61
N LEU A 91 10.97 -0.70 -6.71
CA LEU A 91 10.29 -1.79 -6.01
C LEU A 91 9.21 -1.24 -5.09
N LEU A 92 7.99 -1.76 -5.23
CA LEU A 92 6.84 -1.42 -4.38
C LEU A 92 6.59 -2.54 -3.37
N HIS A 93 6.86 -2.27 -2.11
CA HIS A 93 6.61 -3.19 -1.01
C HIS A 93 5.19 -2.97 -0.48
N LEU A 94 4.27 -3.88 -0.78
CA LEU A 94 2.92 -3.82 -0.19
C LEU A 94 2.94 -4.43 1.21
N CYS A 95 2.49 -3.65 2.19
CA CYS A 95 2.23 -4.19 3.52
C CYS A 95 1.14 -3.40 4.23
N PHE A 96 0.23 -4.11 4.91
CA PHE A 96 -0.64 -3.47 5.89
C PHE A 96 0.20 -3.02 7.09
N ILE A 97 -0.15 -1.87 7.66
CA ILE A 97 0.61 -1.29 8.77
C ILE A 97 0.60 -2.17 10.03
N ASP A 98 -0.46 -2.93 10.28
CA ASP A 98 -0.55 -3.81 11.44
C ASP A 98 0.52 -4.91 11.42
N ARG A 99 0.72 -5.55 10.26
CA ARG A 99 1.75 -6.57 10.04
C ARG A 99 3.14 -5.97 10.07
N LEU A 100 3.32 -4.80 9.47
CA LEU A 100 4.58 -4.07 9.49
C LEU A 100 4.93 -3.66 10.92
N ALA A 101 3.99 -3.10 11.66
CA ALA A 101 4.18 -2.67 13.03
C ALA A 101 4.49 -3.86 13.93
N PHE A 102 3.75 -4.96 13.81
CA PHE A 102 4.06 -6.19 14.54
C PHE A 102 5.51 -6.63 14.32
N ALA A 103 5.94 -6.75 13.06
CA ALA A 103 7.28 -7.24 12.76
C ALA A 103 8.38 -6.25 13.16
N LEU A 104 8.16 -4.94 13.03
CA LEU A 104 9.13 -3.91 13.40
C LEU A 104 9.16 -3.59 14.90
N GLU A 105 8.11 -3.90 15.66
CA GLU A 105 8.05 -3.67 17.11
C GLU A 105 8.42 -4.89 17.95
N THR A 106 8.65 -6.04 17.31
CA THR A 106 9.01 -7.31 17.97
C THR A 106 10.42 -7.75 17.58
N ASP A 107 10.79 -8.97 17.99
CA ASP A 107 12.09 -9.58 17.72
C ASP A 107 12.34 -9.85 16.23
N TYR A 108 11.33 -9.70 15.36
CA TYR A 108 11.46 -9.84 13.91
C TYR A 108 12.06 -8.63 13.20
N ARG A 109 12.30 -7.51 13.92
CA ARG A 109 12.72 -6.24 13.31
C ARG A 109 13.94 -6.37 12.42
N GLU A 110 15.00 -7.00 12.93
CA GLU A 110 16.28 -7.10 12.22
C GLU A 110 16.11 -7.95 10.97
N GLN A 111 15.55 -9.15 11.11
CA GLN A 111 15.30 -10.06 9.99
C GLN A 111 14.42 -9.41 8.92
N MET A 112 13.30 -8.79 9.28
CA MET A 112 12.42 -8.12 8.32
C MET A 112 13.14 -7.00 7.56
N THR A 113 13.96 -6.21 8.28
CA THR A 113 14.72 -5.11 7.68
C THR A 113 15.75 -5.62 6.69
N GLU A 114 16.46 -6.70 7.02
CA GLU A 114 17.42 -7.34 6.14
C GLU A 114 16.74 -7.97 4.92
N ASP A 115 15.62 -8.66 5.13
CA ASP A 115 14.84 -9.27 4.05
C ASP A 115 14.44 -8.21 3.03
N ILE A 116 13.84 -7.09 3.47
CA ILE A 116 13.44 -5.98 2.58
C ILE A 116 14.63 -5.40 1.82
N ARG A 117 15.79 -5.25 2.47
CA ARG A 117 17.00 -4.69 1.85
C ARG A 117 17.67 -5.65 0.87
N SER A 118 17.45 -6.96 1.04
CA SER A 118 18.02 -7.99 0.17
C SER A 118 17.29 -8.12 -1.16
N LEU A 119 16.03 -7.66 -1.24
CA LEU A 119 15.20 -7.80 -2.44
C LEU A 119 15.74 -6.95 -3.60
N THR A 120 15.82 -7.58 -4.77
CA THR A 120 16.08 -6.90 -6.04
C THR A 120 14.85 -6.97 -6.94
N VAL A 121 14.79 -6.12 -7.96
CA VAL A 121 13.72 -6.15 -8.97
C VAL A 121 13.61 -7.52 -9.65
N GLY A 122 14.74 -8.23 -9.81
CA GLY A 122 14.77 -9.58 -10.40
C GLY A 122 14.14 -10.66 -9.53
N ASP A 123 14.00 -10.43 -8.22
CA ASP A 123 13.40 -11.39 -7.29
C ASP A 123 11.87 -11.26 -7.22
N MET A 124 11.32 -10.15 -7.73
CA MET A 124 9.93 -9.77 -7.51
C MET A 124 9.00 -10.14 -8.68
N PRO A 125 7.77 -10.58 -8.40
CA PRO A 125 6.76 -10.77 -9.43
C PRO A 125 6.35 -9.41 -10.02
N LEU A 126 6.19 -9.36 -11.34
CA LEU A 126 5.64 -8.19 -12.03
C LEU A 126 4.10 -8.25 -12.01
N VAL A 127 3.49 -7.21 -11.46
CA VAL A 127 2.03 -7.03 -11.51
C VAL A 127 1.68 -6.20 -12.74
N PHE A 128 0.86 -6.75 -13.63
CA PHE A 128 0.37 -6.05 -14.81
C PHE A 128 -1.11 -5.72 -14.65
N ALA A 129 -1.48 -4.46 -14.87
CA ALA A 129 -2.87 -4.11 -15.09
C ALA A 129 -3.24 -4.44 -16.54
N ARG A 130 -4.25 -5.30 -16.73
CA ARG A 130 -4.77 -5.61 -18.07
C ARG A 130 -5.49 -4.39 -18.64
N THR A 131 -5.19 -4.06 -19.89
CA THR A 131 -5.94 -3.03 -20.63
C THR A 131 -7.28 -3.60 -21.09
N GLU A 132 -8.26 -2.75 -21.39
CA GLU A 132 -9.53 -3.20 -22.01
C GLU A 132 -9.28 -4.01 -23.28
N LYS A 133 -8.29 -3.58 -24.10
CA LYS A 133 -7.87 -4.33 -25.29
C LYS A 133 -7.28 -5.72 -24.97
N ALA A 134 -6.61 -5.89 -23.83
CA ALA A 134 -6.16 -7.20 -23.38
C ALA A 134 -7.37 -8.08 -22.98
N TRP A 135 -8.39 -7.49 -22.36
CA TRP A 135 -9.63 -8.18 -22.02
C TRP A 135 -10.42 -8.65 -23.24
N GLU A 136 -10.42 -7.88 -24.34
CA GLU A 136 -11.06 -8.28 -25.62
C GLU A 136 -10.48 -9.58 -26.19
N THR A 137 -9.23 -9.92 -25.85
CA THR A 137 -8.54 -11.13 -26.33
C THR A 137 -8.54 -12.29 -25.34
N HIS A 138 -9.07 -12.08 -24.13
CA HIS A 138 -9.13 -13.11 -23.08
C HIS A 138 -10.52 -13.75 -22.98
N PRO A 139 -10.63 -15.04 -22.62
CA PRO A 139 -11.91 -15.67 -22.37
C PRO A 139 -12.72 -14.89 -21.32
N SER A 140 -13.99 -14.61 -21.61
CA SER A 140 -14.84 -13.73 -20.79
C SER A 140 -14.97 -14.17 -19.34
N ASN A 141 -14.88 -15.47 -19.08
CA ASN A 141 -14.92 -16.03 -17.73
C ASN A 141 -13.73 -15.60 -16.86
N TYR A 142 -12.58 -15.23 -17.41
CA TYR A 142 -11.46 -14.73 -16.61
C TYR A 142 -11.70 -13.32 -16.07
N ARG A 143 -12.37 -12.46 -16.84
CA ARG A 143 -12.78 -11.14 -16.38
C ARG A 143 -13.76 -11.27 -15.22
N GLU A 144 -14.72 -12.18 -15.36
CA GLU A 144 -15.69 -12.50 -14.30
C GLU A 144 -15.03 -13.10 -13.05
N ILE A 145 -14.04 -13.98 -13.20
CA ILE A 145 -13.29 -14.58 -12.07
C ILE A 145 -12.40 -13.54 -11.36
N GLU A 146 -11.72 -12.65 -12.09
CA GLU A 146 -10.92 -11.57 -11.50
C GLU A 146 -11.80 -10.48 -10.87
N ASP A 147 -12.99 -10.21 -11.42
CA ASP A 147 -13.99 -9.27 -10.88
C ASP A 147 -14.85 -9.89 -9.76
N MET A 148 -14.77 -11.21 -9.53
CA MET A 148 -15.49 -11.89 -8.45
C MET A 148 -14.88 -11.54 -7.08
N ILE A 149 -15.30 -10.39 -6.54
CA ILE A 149 -15.59 -10.28 -5.11
C ILE A 149 -16.59 -11.40 -4.80
N THR A 150 -16.23 -12.30 -3.88
CA THR A 150 -17.06 -13.43 -3.44
C THR A 150 -18.51 -12.97 -3.27
N ARG A 151 -19.40 -13.31 -4.21
CA ARG A 151 -20.84 -13.25 -3.94
C ARG A 151 -21.13 -14.40 -2.99
N THR A 152 -21.02 -14.16 -1.69
CA THR A 152 -21.66 -15.02 -0.69
C THR A 152 -23.16 -14.97 -0.94
N GLY A 153 -23.75 -16.11 -1.27
CA GLY A 153 -25.20 -16.32 -1.21
C GLY A 153 -25.70 -16.36 0.23
#